data_AF-A0A077Z9L2-F1
#
_entry.id   AF-A0A077Z9L2-F1
#
_cell.length_a   1.000
_cell.length_b   1.000
_cell.length_c   1.000
_cell.angle_alpha   90.00
_cell.angle_beta   90.00
_cell.angle_gamma   90.00
#
_symmetry.space_group_name_H-M   'P 1'
#
loop_
_entity.id
_entity.type
_entity.pdbx_description
1 polymer ?
#
loop_
_entity_poly.entity_id
_entity_poly.type
_entity_poly.pdbx_seq_one_letter_code
_entity_poly.pdbx_strand_id
1 'polypeptide(L)'
;MLKTQESFGWSINDTSTRISDCVATNLVIESMESEGVVYLLGGVDTPGSFTQHDWYCFECQNAGKVISCESCFRLNKECDAERDRLRIDMINQFKAELESTKRELDKQYAQKLKNEVQTLMENHRFDVSQTKKTQWCSKCGNEAIYHCCWNTSYCSVKCQHESWTVHKRTCRRRKYPMEVNTPFFVLSHLL
;
A
#
# COMPACT_ATOMS: atom_id res chain seq x y z
N MET A 1 37.62 -43.56 -37.04
CA MET A 1 36.39 -42.76 -36.87
C MET A 1 36.28 -41.80 -38.05
N LEU A 2 35.07 -41.50 -38.52
CA LEU A 2 34.90 -40.46 -39.55
C LEU A 2 34.99 -39.08 -38.88
N LYS A 3 35.66 -38.12 -39.54
CA LYS A 3 35.86 -36.75 -39.00
C LYS A 3 34.57 -36.06 -38.55
N THR A 4 33.44 -36.40 -39.18
CA THR A 4 32.11 -35.88 -38.83
C THR A 4 31.70 -36.24 -37.40
N GLN A 5 32.08 -37.43 -36.92
CA GLN A 5 31.81 -37.86 -35.54
C GLN A 5 32.73 -37.19 -34.52
N GLU A 6 33.94 -36.78 -34.92
CA GLU A 6 34.93 -36.15 -34.03
C GLU A 6 34.65 -34.65 -33.80
N SER A 7 34.04 -33.95 -34.76
CA SER A 7 33.90 -32.48 -34.70
C SER A 7 32.63 -32.01 -33.99
N PHE A 8 31.49 -32.68 -34.21
CA PHE A 8 30.18 -32.23 -33.70
C PHE A 8 29.36 -33.36 -33.06
N GLY A 9 29.91 -34.58 -32.95
CA GLY A 9 29.18 -35.75 -32.43
C GLY A 9 28.04 -36.23 -33.33
N TRP A 10 27.96 -35.74 -34.56
CA TRP A 10 26.91 -36.09 -35.52
C TRP A 10 27.26 -37.38 -36.26
N SER A 11 26.27 -38.26 -36.41
CA SER A 11 26.38 -39.37 -37.35
C SER A 11 26.37 -38.83 -38.80
N ILE A 12 26.76 -39.69 -39.75
CA ILE A 12 26.63 -39.38 -41.18
C ILE A 12 25.18 -39.02 -41.52
N ASN A 13 24.22 -39.73 -40.91
CA ASN A 13 22.80 -39.48 -41.14
C ASN A 13 22.38 -38.09 -40.62
N ASP A 14 22.80 -37.72 -39.40
CA ASP A 14 22.51 -36.40 -38.83
C ASP A 14 23.10 -35.27 -39.68
N THR A 15 24.33 -35.48 -40.19
CA THR A 15 25.00 -34.53 -41.07
C THR A 15 24.24 -34.38 -42.40
N SER A 16 23.82 -35.50 -42.99
CA SER A 16 23.04 -35.51 -44.24
C SER A 16 21.70 -34.82 -44.07
N THR A 17 20.96 -35.11 -43.00
CA THR A 17 19.68 -34.45 -42.69
C THR A 17 19.87 -32.95 -42.53
N ARG A 18 20.91 -32.51 -41.82
CA ARG A 18 21.16 -31.08 -41.63
C ARG A 18 21.50 -30.37 -42.92
N ILE A 19 22.30 -30.98 -43.79
CA ILE A 19 22.60 -30.44 -45.12
C ILE A 19 21.32 -30.33 -45.94
N SER A 20 20.47 -31.37 -45.94
CA SER A 20 19.17 -31.32 -46.63
C SER A 20 18.27 -30.19 -46.11
N ASP A 21 18.22 -29.95 -44.80
CA ASP A 21 17.48 -28.83 -44.22
C ASP A 21 18.06 -27.48 -44.66
N CYS A 22 19.40 -27.35 -44.70
CA CYS A 22 20.08 -26.14 -45.15
C CYS A 22 19.82 -25.86 -46.64
N VAL A 23 19.76 -26.89 -47.48
CA VAL A 23 19.36 -26.79 -48.88
C VAL A 23 17.90 -26.39 -49.00
N ALA A 24 17.01 -27.04 -48.25
CA ALA A 24 15.57 -26.72 -48.25
C ALA A 24 15.26 -25.29 -47.77
N THR A 25 16.11 -24.72 -46.92
CA THR A 25 15.98 -23.36 -46.40
C THR A 25 16.82 -22.32 -47.16
N ASN A 26 17.40 -22.69 -48.31
CA ASN A 26 18.29 -21.83 -49.12
C ASN A 26 19.49 -21.23 -48.35
N LEU A 27 19.87 -21.82 -47.21
CA LEU A 27 21.08 -21.43 -46.50
C LEU A 27 22.33 -21.85 -47.29
N VAL A 28 22.21 -22.96 -48.01
CA VAL A 28 23.29 -23.56 -48.81
C VAL A 28 22.69 -24.03 -50.13
N ILE A 29 23.40 -23.83 -51.23
CA ILE A 29 23.01 -24.25 -52.58
C ILE A 29 23.74 -25.55 -52.88
N GLU A 30 22.98 -26.56 -53.28
CA GLU A 30 23.51 -27.82 -53.80
C GLU A 30 23.84 -27.67 -55.29
N SER A 31 25.11 -27.89 -55.66
CA SER A 31 25.61 -27.86 -57.03
C SER A 31 26.26 -29.20 -57.38
N MET A 32 26.03 -29.69 -58.59
CA MET A 32 26.61 -30.95 -59.05
C MET A 32 27.80 -30.66 -59.96
N GLU A 33 29.00 -31.01 -59.50
CA GLU A 33 30.25 -30.87 -60.25
C GLU A 33 30.77 -32.24 -60.70
N SER A 34 31.76 -32.25 -61.60
CA SER A 34 32.34 -33.48 -62.17
C SER A 34 32.96 -34.44 -61.14
N GLU A 35 33.30 -33.95 -59.95
CA GLU A 35 33.94 -34.72 -58.87
C GLU A 35 32.99 -35.05 -57.70
N GLY A 36 31.72 -34.63 -57.77
CA GLY A 36 30.72 -34.91 -56.75
C GLY A 36 29.76 -33.75 -56.48
N VAL A 37 28.95 -33.90 -55.43
CA VAL A 37 28.04 -32.86 -54.97
C VAL A 37 28.81 -31.86 -54.11
N VAL A 38 28.73 -30.58 -54.48
CA VAL A 38 29.34 -29.46 -53.77
C VAL A 38 28.24 -28.58 -53.19
N TYR A 39 28.44 -28.14 -51.95
CA TYR A 39 27.51 -27.30 -51.21
C TYR A 39 28.12 -25.91 -51.05
N LEU A 40 27.49 -24.89 -51.62
CA LEU A 40 27.98 -23.50 -51.65
C LEU A 40 27.10 -22.63 -50.76
N LEU A 41 27.69 -21.73 -49.96
CA LEU A 41 26.89 -20.66 -49.35
C LEU A 41 26.25 -19.83 -50.48
N GLY A 42 24.94 -19.57 -50.40
CA GLY A 42 24.25 -18.75 -51.37
C GLY A 42 24.93 -17.39 -51.50
N GLY A 43 25.61 -17.15 -52.62
CA GLY A 43 26.21 -15.85 -52.91
C GLY A 43 25.12 -14.79 -53.06
N VAL A 44 25.46 -13.53 -52.77
CA VAL A 44 24.54 -12.38 -52.84
C VAL A 44 23.86 -12.23 -54.22
N ASP A 45 24.42 -12.86 -55.25
CA ASP A 45 24.05 -12.65 -56.66
C ASP A 45 23.36 -13.85 -57.35
N THR A 46 22.90 -14.88 -56.63
CA THR A 46 22.10 -15.95 -57.25
C THR A 46 20.63 -15.52 -57.46
N PRO A 47 20.10 -15.55 -58.71
CA PRO A 47 18.71 -15.20 -58.97
C PRO A 47 17.77 -16.14 -58.21
N GLY A 48 17.10 -15.63 -57.18
CA GLY A 48 16.18 -16.39 -56.31
C GLY A 48 16.57 -16.45 -54.83
N SER A 49 17.83 -16.19 -54.48
CA SER A 49 18.38 -16.43 -53.13
C SER A 49 17.99 -15.43 -52.04
N PHE A 50 17.32 -14.33 -52.39
CA PHE A 50 16.82 -13.33 -51.43
C PHE A 50 15.37 -12.92 -51.71
N THR A 51 14.58 -13.81 -52.29
CA THR A 51 13.16 -13.54 -52.57
C THR A 51 12.29 -13.57 -51.32
N GLN A 52 12.82 -14.06 -50.20
CA GLN A 52 12.11 -14.13 -48.93
C GLN A 52 12.91 -13.41 -47.85
N HIS A 53 12.23 -12.52 -47.15
CA HIS A 53 12.86 -11.65 -46.18
C HIS A 53 13.05 -12.36 -44.81
N ASP A 54 14.10 -12.02 -44.05
CA ASP A 54 14.41 -12.63 -42.74
C ASP A 54 13.32 -12.41 -41.67
N TRP A 55 12.79 -13.49 -41.10
CA TRP A 55 11.73 -13.41 -40.08
C TRP A 55 12.17 -12.69 -38.77
N TYR A 56 13.47 -12.53 -38.56
CA TYR A 56 14.04 -11.97 -37.34
C TYR A 56 14.40 -10.49 -37.49
N CYS A 57 14.10 -9.69 -36.47
CA CYS A 57 14.52 -8.28 -36.43
C CYS A 57 16.05 -8.18 -36.45
N PHE A 58 16.62 -7.33 -37.29
CA PHE A 58 18.07 -7.10 -37.28
C PHE A 58 18.59 -6.50 -35.97
N GLU A 59 17.80 -5.67 -35.27
CA GLU A 59 18.21 -5.05 -34.01
C GLU A 59 18.02 -5.97 -32.80
N CYS A 60 16.82 -6.53 -32.62
CA CYS A 60 16.50 -7.31 -31.42
C CYS A 60 16.55 -8.84 -31.60
N GLN A 61 16.82 -9.33 -32.83
CA GLN A 61 16.92 -10.76 -33.20
C GLN A 61 15.69 -11.63 -32.87
N ASN A 62 14.59 -11.04 -32.40
CA ASN A 62 13.34 -11.73 -32.11
C ASN A 62 12.46 -11.85 -33.37
N ALA A 63 11.73 -12.97 -33.49
CA ALA A 63 10.70 -13.17 -34.51
C ALA A 63 9.49 -12.25 -34.28
N GLY A 64 8.76 -11.85 -35.32
CA GLY A 64 7.51 -11.09 -35.19
C GLY A 64 7.01 -10.54 -36.51
N LYS A 65 6.04 -9.61 -36.49
CA LYS A 65 5.39 -9.13 -37.71
C LYS A 65 6.39 -8.36 -38.58
N VAL A 66 6.54 -8.86 -39.80
CA VAL A 66 7.43 -8.34 -40.83
C VAL A 66 6.65 -7.35 -41.70
N ILE A 67 7.17 -6.13 -41.89
CA ILE A 67 6.59 -5.12 -42.79
C ILE A 67 7.56 -4.89 -43.96
N SER A 68 7.06 -4.97 -45.19
CA SER A 68 7.85 -4.73 -46.40
C SER A 68 8.21 -3.25 -46.52
N CYS A 69 9.49 -2.95 -46.63
CA CYS A 69 9.97 -1.62 -46.97
C CYS A 69 10.07 -1.51 -48.50
N GLU A 70 9.45 -0.49 -49.11
CA GLU A 70 9.50 -0.30 -50.57
C GLU A 70 10.86 0.22 -51.07
N SER A 71 11.73 0.68 -50.16
CA SER A 71 13.00 1.35 -50.48
C SER A 71 14.24 0.59 -50.03
N CYS A 72 14.11 -0.52 -49.31
CA CYS A 72 15.23 -1.39 -48.98
C CYS A 72 14.82 -2.87 -48.88
N PHE A 73 15.76 -3.76 -49.19
CA PHE A 73 15.62 -5.23 -49.09
C PHE A 73 15.62 -5.76 -47.64
N ARG A 74 15.78 -4.86 -46.65
CA ARG A 74 15.75 -5.21 -45.23
C ARG A 74 14.34 -5.01 -44.68
N LEU A 75 13.87 -5.97 -43.90
CA LEU A 75 12.60 -5.82 -43.21
C LEU A 75 12.76 -4.86 -42.06
N ASN A 76 11.94 -3.81 -42.09
CA ASN A 76 11.77 -2.98 -40.93
C ASN A 76 10.68 -3.62 -40.07
N LYS A 77 11.06 -4.15 -38.91
CA LYS A 77 10.11 -4.44 -37.86
C LYS A 77 9.76 -3.09 -37.21
N GLU A 78 8.50 -2.83 -36.89
CA GLU A 78 8.26 -1.94 -35.76
C GLU A 78 8.96 -2.62 -34.57
N CYS A 79 10.12 -2.10 -34.18
CA CYS A 79 10.91 -2.66 -33.10
C CYS A 79 10.08 -2.51 -31.82
N ASP A 80 9.34 -3.58 -31.48
CA ASP A 80 8.47 -3.61 -30.30
C ASP A 80 9.26 -3.27 -29.02
N ALA A 81 10.60 -3.34 -29.05
CA ALA A 81 11.46 -2.90 -27.95
C ALA A 81 11.22 -1.45 -27.53
N GLU A 82 11.04 -0.51 -28.48
CA GLU A 82 10.78 0.89 -28.12
C GLU A 82 9.35 1.06 -27.57
N ARG A 83 8.38 0.38 -28.17
CA ARG A 83 7.00 0.35 -27.68
C ARG A 83 6.92 -0.23 -26.26
N ASP A 84 7.64 -1.33 -26.01
CA ASP A 84 7.68 -2.00 -24.72
C ASP A 84 8.42 -1.15 -23.68
N ARG A 85 9.50 -0.46 -24.06
CA ARG A 85 10.15 0.53 -23.20
C ARG A 85 9.20 1.63 -22.78
N LEU A 86 8.56 2.29 -23.75
CA LEU A 86 7.57 3.35 -23.48
C LEU A 86 6.41 2.83 -22.59
N ARG A 87 5.98 1.58 -22.80
CA ARG A 87 4.95 0.93 -21.99
C ARG A 87 5.41 0.71 -20.54
N ILE A 88 6.64 0.21 -20.35
CA ILE A 88 7.22 -0.02 -19.02
C ILE A 88 7.41 1.31 -18.29
N ASP A 89 7.94 2.33 -18.97
CA ASP A 89 8.14 3.66 -18.41
C ASP A 89 6.82 4.28 -17.97
N MET A 90 5.78 4.19 -18.80
CA MET A 90 4.43 4.65 -18.45
C MET A 90 3.87 3.92 -17.23
N ILE A 91 4.02 2.59 -17.15
CA ILE A 91 3.59 1.80 -15.98
C ILE A 91 4.34 2.23 -14.71
N ASN A 92 5.64 2.46 -14.81
CA ASN A 92 6.48 2.88 -13.68
C ASN A 92 6.10 4.28 -13.20
N GLN A 93 5.79 5.20 -14.12
CA GLN A 93 5.30 6.52 -13.79
C GLN A 93 3.96 6.44 -13.02
N PHE A 94 2.99 5.70 -13.52
CA PHE A 94 1.71 5.52 -12.83
C PHE A 94 1.87 4.89 -11.43
N LYS A 95 2.77 3.90 -11.29
CA LYS A 95 3.07 3.31 -9.98
C LYS A 95 3.67 4.33 -9.02
N ALA A 96 4.63 5.15 -9.48
CA ALA A 96 5.24 6.18 -8.66
C ALA A 96 4.22 7.24 -8.20
N GLU A 97 3.32 7.66 -9.10
CA GLU A 97 2.23 8.59 -8.79
C GLU A 97 1.23 8.02 -7.77
N LEU A 98 0.85 6.74 -7.92
CA LEU A 98 -0.02 6.04 -6.98
C LEU A 98 0.62 5.93 -5.59
N GLU A 99 1.90 5.56 -5.53
CA GLU A 99 2.65 5.49 -4.28
C GLU A 99 2.77 6.85 -3.60
N SER A 100 3.05 7.91 -4.37
CA SER A 100 3.11 9.28 -3.85
C SER A 100 1.76 9.70 -3.25
N THR A 101 0.67 9.46 -3.98
CA THR A 101 -0.68 9.78 -3.53
C THR A 101 -1.06 9.02 -2.26
N LYS A 102 -0.72 7.72 -2.21
CA LYS A 102 -0.94 6.90 -1.01
C LYS A 102 -0.18 7.45 0.20
N ARG A 103 1.12 7.76 0.06
CA ARG A 103 1.94 8.30 1.14
C ARG A 103 1.39 9.62 1.67
N GLU A 104 0.90 10.49 0.80
CA GLU A 104 0.31 11.75 1.19
C GLU A 104 -1.02 11.55 1.94
N LEU A 105 -1.88 10.65 1.48
CA LEU A 105 -3.12 10.28 2.19
C LEU A 105 -2.84 9.69 3.58
N ASP A 106 -1.88 8.76 3.69
CA ASP A 106 -1.48 8.17 4.96
C ASP A 106 -0.98 9.23 5.94
N LYS A 107 -0.18 10.19 5.46
CA LYS A 107 0.31 11.33 6.25
C LYS A 107 -0.82 12.24 6.70
N GLN A 108 -1.76 12.58 5.82
CA GLN A 108 -2.92 13.41 6.16
C GLN A 108 -3.81 12.72 7.20
N TYR A 109 -4.06 11.42 7.04
CA TYR A 109 -4.83 10.64 8.00
C TYR A 109 -4.17 10.59 9.38
N ALA A 110 -2.86 10.31 9.41
CA ALA A 110 -2.09 10.30 10.66
C ALA A 110 -2.12 11.67 11.36
N GLN A 111 -1.99 12.76 10.61
CA GLN A 111 -2.06 14.12 11.17
C GLN A 111 -3.47 14.45 11.70
N LYS A 112 -4.52 14.07 10.98
CA LYS A 112 -5.90 14.27 11.43
C LYS A 112 -6.17 13.52 12.74
N LEU A 113 -5.76 12.26 12.82
CA LEU A 113 -5.92 11.45 14.03
C LEU A 113 -5.17 12.06 15.22
N LYS A 114 -3.94 12.54 15.00
CA LYS A 114 -3.15 13.23 16.02
C LYS A 114 -3.86 14.48 16.57
N ASN A 115 -4.42 15.31 15.68
CA ASN A 115 -5.13 16.52 16.07
C ASN A 115 -6.42 16.20 16.84
N GLU A 116 -7.14 15.15 16.45
CA GLU A 116 -8.36 14.71 17.12
C GLU A 116 -8.07 14.19 18.54
N VAL A 117 -7.04 13.37 18.70
CA VAL A 117 -6.57 12.92 20.02
C VAL A 117 -6.15 14.10 20.89
N GLN A 118 -5.40 15.06 20.35
CA GLN A 118 -4.99 16.24 21.10
C GLN A 118 -6.19 17.07 21.57
N THR A 119 -7.17 17.30 20.69
CA THR A 119 -8.40 18.02 21.02
C THR A 119 -9.17 17.30 22.14
N LEU A 120 -9.31 15.97 22.05
CA LEU A 120 -9.95 15.16 23.09
C LEU A 120 -9.22 15.27 24.44
N MET A 121 -7.89 15.26 24.43
CA MET A 121 -7.09 15.42 25.66
C MET A 121 -7.26 16.81 26.28
N GLU A 122 -7.32 17.86 25.47
CA GLU A 122 -7.54 19.23 25.93
C GLU A 122 -8.93 19.43 26.51
N ASN A 123 -9.97 18.91 25.85
CA ASN A 123 -11.34 18.91 26.35
C ASN A 123 -11.46 18.13 27.66
N HIS A 124 -10.89 16.92 27.71
CA HIS A 124 -10.88 16.12 28.93
C HIS A 124 -10.19 16.87 30.09
N ARG A 125 -9.06 17.53 29.83
CA ARG A 125 -8.37 18.35 30.82
C ARG A 125 -9.26 19.50 31.31
N PHE A 126 -9.96 20.16 30.41
CA PHE A 126 -10.92 21.22 30.76
C PHE A 126 -12.07 20.68 31.62
N ASP A 127 -12.69 19.58 31.22
CA ASP A 127 -13.80 18.94 31.94
C ASP A 127 -13.39 18.54 33.36
N VAL A 128 -12.22 17.90 33.51
CA VAL A 128 -11.66 17.56 34.83
C VAL A 128 -11.45 18.82 35.68
N SER A 129 -11.00 19.93 35.09
CA SER A 129 -10.88 21.19 35.80
C SER A 129 -12.22 21.77 36.23
N GLN A 130 -13.30 21.59 35.46
CA GLN A 130 -14.64 22.03 35.85
C GLN A 130 -15.22 21.12 36.92
N THR A 131 -15.08 19.80 36.80
CA THR A 131 -15.52 18.82 37.80
C THR A 131 -14.89 19.07 39.17
N LYS A 132 -13.63 19.52 39.22
CA LYS A 132 -12.96 19.85 40.50
C LYS A 132 -13.52 21.11 41.18
N LYS A 133 -14.28 21.96 40.49
CA LYS A 133 -14.85 23.21 41.03
C LYS A 133 -16.24 23.02 41.63
N THR A 134 -16.94 21.95 41.29
CA THR A 134 -18.33 21.69 41.70
C THR A 134 -18.40 20.55 42.72
N GLN A 135 -19.48 20.52 43.50
CA GLN A 135 -19.78 19.40 44.40
C GLN A 135 -20.69 18.40 43.69
N TRP A 136 -20.47 17.11 43.92
CA TRP A 136 -21.16 16.04 43.19
C TRP A 136 -21.95 15.13 44.13
N CYS A 137 -23.12 14.71 43.67
CA CYS A 137 -24.01 13.84 44.41
C CYS A 137 -23.37 12.48 44.61
N SER A 138 -23.17 12.06 45.87
CA SER A 138 -22.56 10.77 46.22
C SER A 138 -23.38 9.56 45.76
N LYS A 139 -24.63 9.75 45.32
CA LYS A 139 -25.51 8.69 44.82
C LYS A 139 -25.50 8.56 43.30
N CYS A 140 -25.70 9.66 42.58
CA CYS A 140 -25.98 9.63 41.14
C CYS A 140 -24.98 10.42 40.28
N GLY A 141 -24.05 11.17 40.88
CA GLY A 141 -23.08 11.96 40.12
C GLY A 141 -23.62 13.24 39.49
N ASN A 142 -24.89 13.62 39.71
CA ASN A 142 -25.39 14.95 39.35
C ASN A 142 -24.83 16.02 40.29
N GLU A 143 -24.85 17.28 39.87
CA GLU A 143 -24.42 18.41 40.70
C GLU A 143 -25.19 18.43 42.04
N ALA A 144 -24.45 18.53 43.14
CA ALA A 144 -25.01 18.49 44.47
C ALA A 144 -25.36 19.89 44.98
N ILE A 145 -26.56 20.01 45.56
CA ILE A 145 -27.04 21.25 46.19
C ILE A 145 -27.25 21.10 47.70
N TYR A 146 -27.25 19.86 48.21
CA TYR A 146 -27.40 19.56 49.64
C TYR A 146 -26.11 18.96 50.20
N HIS A 147 -25.44 19.68 51.11
CA HIS A 147 -24.28 19.15 51.81
C HIS A 147 -24.70 18.31 53.03
N CYS A 148 -24.05 17.16 53.25
CA CYS A 148 -24.23 16.35 54.45
C CYS A 148 -23.02 16.46 55.40
N CYS A 149 -21.86 15.94 55.00
CA CYS A 149 -20.60 16.03 55.73
C CYS A 149 -19.40 15.95 54.77
N TRP A 150 -18.16 15.99 55.27
CA TRP A 150 -16.94 15.98 54.43
C TRP A 150 -16.98 14.92 53.32
N ASN A 151 -16.79 15.36 52.08
CA ASN A 151 -16.83 14.53 50.87
C ASN A 151 -18.16 13.76 50.68
N THR A 152 -19.28 14.26 51.20
CA THR A 152 -20.61 13.69 50.98
C THR A 152 -21.66 14.78 50.81
N SER A 153 -22.20 14.88 49.60
CA SER A 153 -23.23 15.84 49.19
C SER A 153 -24.23 15.14 48.27
N TYR A 154 -25.43 15.71 48.10
CA TYR A 154 -26.52 15.11 47.31
C TYR A 154 -27.22 16.16 46.43
N CYS A 155 -27.73 15.72 45.28
CA CYS A 155 -28.56 16.58 44.40
C CYS A 155 -30.00 16.71 44.89
N SER A 156 -30.48 15.77 45.73
CA SER A 156 -31.85 15.74 46.23
C SER A 156 -31.95 14.99 47.56
N VAL A 157 -32.98 15.31 48.35
CA VAL A 157 -33.33 14.57 49.59
C VAL A 157 -33.60 13.09 49.28
N LYS A 158 -34.19 12.79 48.11
CA LYS A 158 -34.39 11.41 47.64
C LYS A 158 -33.06 10.66 47.56
N CYS A 159 -32.05 11.21 46.88
CA CYS A 159 -30.72 10.61 46.81
C CYS A 159 -30.05 10.44 48.19
N GLN A 160 -30.28 11.38 49.11
CA GLN A 160 -29.79 11.28 50.48
C GLN A 160 -30.44 10.11 51.23
N HIS A 161 -31.77 10.00 51.19
CA HIS A 161 -32.51 8.90 51.84
C HIS A 161 -32.13 7.54 51.25
N GLU A 162 -32.03 7.43 49.93
CA GLU A 162 -31.63 6.18 49.27
C GLU A 162 -30.19 5.75 49.63
N SER A 163 -29.28 6.71 49.83
CA SER A 163 -27.89 6.42 50.23
C SER A 163 -27.72 6.23 51.75
N TRP A 164 -28.74 6.61 52.53
CA TRP A 164 -28.64 6.69 54.00
C TRP A 164 -28.30 5.35 54.64
N THR A 165 -28.81 4.26 54.09
CA THR A 165 -28.55 2.89 54.60
C THR A 165 -27.06 2.57 54.69
N VAL A 166 -26.27 3.07 53.74
CA VAL A 166 -24.81 2.94 53.67
C VAL A 166 -24.12 4.10 54.40
N HIS A 167 -24.51 5.34 54.09
CA HIS A 167 -23.84 6.55 54.59
C HIS A 167 -23.92 6.71 56.12
N LYS A 168 -25.00 6.25 56.77
CA LYS A 168 -25.20 6.44 58.21
C LYS A 168 -24.05 5.92 59.09
N ARG A 169 -23.30 4.92 58.61
CA ARG A 169 -22.19 4.31 59.35
C ARG A 169 -20.92 5.17 59.34
N THR A 170 -20.78 6.03 58.33
CA THR A 170 -19.58 6.85 58.08
C THR A 170 -19.86 8.35 58.13
N CYS A 171 -21.13 8.74 58.35
CA CYS A 171 -21.54 10.13 58.45
C CYS A 171 -20.81 10.83 59.61
N ARG A 172 -20.14 11.95 59.29
CA ARG A 172 -19.40 12.77 60.26
C ARG A 172 -20.22 13.95 60.80
N ARG A 173 -21.47 14.10 60.37
CA ARG A 173 -22.35 15.16 60.88
C ARG A 173 -22.73 14.80 62.32
N ARG A 174 -22.16 15.52 63.30
CA ARG A 174 -22.56 15.38 64.71
C ARG A 174 -24.05 15.71 64.81
N LYS A 175 -24.82 14.88 65.52
CA LYS A 175 -26.13 15.31 66.01
C LYS A 175 -25.86 16.50 66.93
N TYR A 176 -26.39 17.67 66.60
CA TYR A 176 -26.39 18.77 67.56
C TYR A 176 -27.02 18.22 68.85
N PRO A 177 -26.34 18.27 70.01
CA PRO A 177 -27.08 18.09 71.24
C PRO A 177 -28.06 19.26 71.27
N MET A 178 -29.35 18.95 71.32
CA MET A 178 -30.37 19.94 71.67
C MET A 178 -30.13 20.29 73.13
N GLU A 179 -29.16 21.18 73.40
CA GLU A 179 -28.97 21.77 74.72
C GLU A 179 -30.17 22.68 74.98
N VAL A 180 -31.10 22.13 75.78
CA VAL A 180 -31.87 22.82 76.82
C VAL A 180 -31.68 24.34 76.88
N ASN A 181 -32.75 25.06 76.52
CA ASN A 181 -33.16 26.37 77.03
C ASN A 181 -32.04 27.28 77.58
N THR A 182 -31.43 28.09 76.72
CA THR A 182 -30.84 29.37 77.13
C THR A 182 -31.59 30.50 76.44
N PRO A 183 -32.31 31.37 77.17
CA PRO A 183 -32.98 32.51 76.57
C PRO A 183 -31.91 33.50 76.13
N PHE A 184 -31.75 33.68 74.82
CA PHE A 184 -30.88 34.74 74.30
C PHE A 184 -31.56 36.08 74.59
N PHE A 185 -31.12 36.71 75.68
CA PHE A 185 -31.30 38.12 75.92
C PHE A 185 -30.77 38.89 74.70
N VAL A 186 -31.67 39.68 74.11
CA VAL A 186 -31.36 40.81 73.25
C VAL A 186 -30.36 41.72 73.96
N LEU A 187 -29.19 41.89 73.38
CA LEU A 187 -28.36 43.07 73.59
C LEU A 187 -28.27 43.81 72.25
N SER A 188 -29.23 44.70 72.06
CA SER A 188 -28.94 45.99 71.45
C SER A 188 -27.89 46.68 72.33
N HIS A 189 -26.84 47.23 71.71
CA HIS A 189 -26.34 48.59 71.94
C HIS A 189 -25.14 48.85 71.00
N LEU A 190 -25.38 49.77 70.07
CA LEU A 190 -24.53 50.89 69.66
C LEU A 190 -23.14 50.59 69.07
N LEU A 191 -23.06 50.71 67.73
CA LEU A 191 -22.44 51.90 67.12
C LEU A 191 -23.48 52.57 66.19
#